data_AF-X1HQN2-F1
#
_entry.id   AF-X1HQN2-F1
#
_cell.length_a   1.000
_cell.length_b   1.000
_cell.length_c   1.000
_cell.angle_alpha   90.00
_cell.angle_beta   90.00
_cell.angle_gamma   90.00
#
_symmetry.space_group_name_H-M   'P 1'
#
loop_
_entity.id
_entity.type
_entity.pdbx_description
1 polymer ?
#
loop_
_entity_poly.entity_id
_entity_poly.type
_entity_poly.pdbx_seq_one_letter_code
_entity_poly.pdbx_strand_id
1 'polypeptide(L)'
;LITPSYISPEMRALDARAKEAGIVIMNEIGVDPGIDHMSAMKIIHGIQDKGGKVTSFKSFCGGLIAPESDNNPWNYKFTWNPRNVVLAGQGGASCFLRNHTYKYIPYNRLFGRLDEISIDGYGDFVGYANRDSLSYRETYGIEDIPTIFRGTLRRPGYCKAWDVFIELGMTDDSYTMDHTENLTPRTFLNSFLPYHASRSIENKFKDFLRPERMESFERFKWLGLFEDEPLVGLENASPAQVLQKILVDKLSLEDGDKDMLVMIHEFEYELHDEKRMITSHMV
;
A
#
# COMPACT_ATOMS: atom_id res chain seq x y z
N LEU A 1 -23.20 -3.28 15.06
CA LEU A 1 -22.46 -2.75 13.89
C LEU A 1 -21.38 -3.77 13.55
N ILE A 2 -21.25 -4.17 12.29
CA ILE A 2 -20.19 -5.06 11.81
C ILE A 2 -19.49 -4.33 10.67
N THR A 3 -18.17 -4.19 10.72
CA THR A 3 -17.40 -3.41 9.74
C THR A 3 -16.01 -3.99 9.48
N PRO A 4 -15.51 -3.97 8.23
CA PRO A 4 -14.16 -4.42 7.90
C PRO A 4 -13.07 -3.38 8.22
N SER A 5 -13.43 -2.24 8.83
CA SER A 5 -12.50 -1.14 9.09
C SER A 5 -11.82 -1.24 10.45
N TYR A 6 -10.61 -0.67 10.53
CA TYR A 6 -9.84 -0.46 11.75
C TYR A 6 -10.65 0.21 12.87
N ILE A 7 -10.28 -0.07 14.11
CA ILE A 7 -10.88 0.60 15.27
C ILE A 7 -10.28 2.01 15.44
N SER A 8 -11.03 3.03 15.03
CA SER A 8 -10.65 4.45 15.19
C SER A 8 -10.74 4.91 16.65
N PRO A 9 -10.08 6.03 17.04
CA PRO A 9 -10.23 6.61 18.39
C PRO A 9 -11.69 6.89 18.78
N GLU A 10 -12.50 7.39 17.83
CA GLU A 10 -13.92 7.66 18.03
C GLU A 10 -14.70 6.36 18.27
N MET A 11 -14.33 5.28 17.56
CA MET A 11 -14.92 3.96 17.76
C MET A 11 -14.56 3.40 19.15
N ARG A 12 -13.30 3.53 19.59
CA ARG A 12 -12.87 3.09 20.94
C ARG A 12 -13.63 3.83 22.03
N ALA A 13 -13.92 5.11 21.85
CA ALA A 13 -14.66 5.92 22.81
C ALA A 13 -16.10 5.41 23.05
N LEU A 14 -16.64 4.56 22.17
CA LEU A 14 -17.97 3.97 22.32
C LEU A 14 -17.99 2.67 23.15
N ASP A 15 -16.84 2.10 23.50
CA ASP A 15 -16.74 0.77 24.13
C ASP A 15 -17.59 0.63 25.41
N ALA A 16 -17.47 1.57 26.35
CA ALA A 16 -18.22 1.54 27.61
C ALA A 16 -19.74 1.59 27.39
N ARG A 17 -20.19 2.44 26.45
CA ARG A 17 -21.61 2.59 26.11
C ARG A 17 -22.16 1.36 25.38
N ALA A 18 -21.36 0.75 24.51
CA ALA A 18 -21.74 -0.49 23.82
C ALA A 18 -21.92 -1.65 24.82
N LYS A 19 -21.01 -1.76 25.80
CA LYS A 19 -21.09 -2.74 26.90
C LYS A 19 -22.33 -2.51 27.77
N GLU A 20 -22.60 -1.27 28.18
CA GLU A 20 -23.78 -0.91 28.98
C GLU A 20 -25.09 -1.23 28.23
N ALA A 21 -25.14 -0.96 26.93
CA ALA A 21 -26.29 -1.27 26.09
C ALA A 21 -26.43 -2.76 25.75
N GLY A 22 -25.46 -3.61 26.11
CA GLY A 22 -25.47 -5.04 25.80
C GLY A 22 -25.36 -5.34 24.30
N ILE A 23 -24.72 -4.45 23.52
CA ILE A 23 -24.58 -4.60 22.06
C ILE A 23 -23.14 -4.90 21.64
N VAL A 24 -22.99 -5.58 20.51
CA VAL A 24 -21.70 -5.86 19.90
C VAL A 24 -21.42 -4.90 18.74
N ILE A 25 -20.21 -4.34 18.76
CA ILE A 25 -19.61 -3.61 17.64
C ILE A 25 -18.38 -4.40 17.22
N MET A 26 -18.46 -5.06 16.06
CA MET A 26 -17.38 -5.90 15.54
C MET A 26 -16.70 -5.18 14.38
N ASN A 27 -15.46 -4.78 14.61
CA ASN A 27 -14.58 -4.16 13.62
C ASN A 27 -13.64 -5.21 13.01
N GLU A 28 -12.78 -4.78 12.08
CA GLU A 28 -11.62 -5.58 11.63
C GLU A 28 -12.00 -7.00 11.17
N ILE A 29 -13.13 -7.12 10.45
CA ILE A 29 -13.62 -8.40 9.92
C ILE A 29 -13.65 -8.42 8.37
N GLY A 30 -12.60 -7.87 7.77
CA GLY A 30 -12.34 -7.93 6.33
C GLY A 30 -11.19 -8.88 6.00
N VAL A 31 -10.29 -8.42 5.13
CA VAL A 31 -9.08 -9.16 4.74
C VAL A 31 -7.88 -8.68 5.55
N ASP A 32 -7.55 -7.39 5.42
CA ASP A 32 -6.53 -6.66 6.16
C ASP A 32 -7.13 -5.27 6.44
N PRO A 33 -7.78 -5.07 7.61
CA PRO A 33 -7.78 -5.94 8.78
C PRO A 33 -8.91 -7.00 8.79
N GLY A 34 -8.58 -8.25 9.17
CA GLY A 34 -9.51 -9.37 9.40
C GLY A 34 -8.87 -10.75 9.26
N ILE A 35 -8.85 -11.31 8.06
CA ILE A 35 -8.21 -12.61 7.78
C ILE A 35 -6.74 -12.60 8.22
N ASP A 36 -6.04 -11.48 8.08
CA ASP A 36 -4.67 -11.32 8.57
C ASP A 36 -4.56 -11.57 10.08
N HIS A 37 -5.46 -11.02 10.89
CA HIS A 37 -5.54 -11.29 12.32
C HIS A 37 -5.80 -12.77 12.62
N MET A 38 -6.83 -13.34 12.00
CA MET A 38 -7.25 -14.72 12.27
C MET A 38 -6.15 -15.73 11.93
N SER A 39 -5.51 -15.55 10.78
CA SER A 39 -4.44 -16.43 10.31
C SER A 39 -3.15 -16.25 11.10
N ALA A 40 -2.78 -15.00 11.45
CA ALA A 40 -1.62 -14.73 12.29
C ALA A 40 -1.78 -15.29 13.71
N MET A 41 -2.91 -15.01 14.36
CA MET A 41 -3.18 -15.45 15.73
C MET A 41 -3.23 -16.98 15.86
N LYS A 42 -3.74 -17.67 14.84
CA LYS A 42 -3.71 -19.14 14.81
C LYS A 42 -2.29 -19.70 14.89
N ILE A 43 -1.33 -19.07 14.21
CA ILE A 43 0.08 -19.49 14.22
C ILE A 43 0.75 -19.08 15.52
N ILE A 44 0.53 -17.84 15.98
CA ILE A 44 1.08 -17.31 17.24
C ILE A 44 0.66 -18.19 18.43
N HIS A 45 -0.65 -18.45 18.59
CA HIS A 45 -1.14 -19.34 19.64
C HIS A 45 -0.57 -20.75 19.49
N GLY A 46 -0.51 -21.30 18.28
CA GLY A 46 0.07 -22.64 18.07
C GLY A 46 1.56 -22.75 18.43
N ILE A 47 2.31 -21.65 18.38
CA ILE A 47 3.70 -21.57 18.87
C ILE A 47 3.71 -21.46 20.40
N GLN A 48 2.91 -20.56 20.96
CA GLN A 48 2.83 -20.30 22.41
C GLN A 48 2.31 -21.51 23.19
N ASP A 49 1.32 -22.23 22.68
CA ASP A 49 0.75 -23.45 23.27
C ASP A 49 1.79 -24.57 23.41
N LYS A 50 2.85 -24.54 22.59
CA LYS A 50 3.99 -25.47 22.66
C LYS A 50 5.11 -24.97 23.56
N GLY A 51 4.93 -23.84 24.23
CA GLY A 51 5.97 -23.16 25.02
C GLY A 51 7.00 -22.41 24.17
N GLY A 52 6.71 -22.14 22.90
CA GLY A 52 7.59 -21.38 22.02
C GLY A 52 7.44 -19.87 22.19
N LYS A 53 8.47 -19.11 21.82
CA LYS A 53 8.48 -17.64 21.85
C LYS A 53 8.68 -17.08 20.45
N VAL A 54 7.72 -16.28 19.98
CA VAL A 54 7.84 -15.58 18.68
C VAL A 54 8.90 -14.48 18.79
N THR A 55 9.86 -14.49 17.87
CA THR A 55 10.99 -13.54 17.84
C THR A 55 10.93 -12.57 16.64
N SER A 56 10.25 -12.96 15.56
CA SER A 56 9.98 -12.12 14.41
C SER A 56 8.60 -12.41 13.85
N PHE A 57 7.85 -11.36 13.52
CA PHE A 57 6.59 -11.46 12.80
C PHE A 57 6.60 -10.42 11.68
N LYS A 58 6.53 -10.90 10.43
CA LYS A 58 6.23 -10.05 9.28
C LYS A 58 4.94 -10.48 8.62
N SER A 59 4.14 -9.52 8.20
CA SER A 59 2.90 -9.76 7.47
C SER A 59 2.79 -8.83 6.29
N PHE A 60 2.47 -9.38 5.13
CA PHE A 60 2.25 -8.61 3.93
C PHE A 60 0.94 -9.02 3.27
N CYS A 61 0.19 -8.03 2.77
CA CYS A 61 -1.04 -8.27 2.05
C CYS A 61 -1.13 -7.37 0.81
N GLY A 62 -1.72 -7.85 -0.27
CA GLY A 62 -1.97 -7.03 -1.47
C GLY A 62 -3.10 -7.58 -2.30
N GLY A 63 -4.09 -6.74 -2.58
CA GLY A 63 -5.02 -6.92 -3.69
C GLY A 63 -4.34 -6.51 -4.99
N LEU A 64 -4.21 -7.45 -5.92
CA LEU A 64 -3.49 -7.36 -7.18
C LEU A 64 -4.37 -7.89 -8.32
N ILE A 65 -3.89 -7.79 -9.55
CA ILE A 65 -4.52 -8.45 -10.68
C ILE A 65 -4.02 -9.88 -10.84
N ALA A 66 -4.91 -10.81 -11.20
CA ALA A 66 -4.54 -12.18 -11.48
C ALA A 66 -3.65 -12.26 -12.73
N PRO A 67 -2.68 -13.20 -12.81
CA PRO A 67 -1.78 -13.31 -13.95
C PRO A 67 -2.48 -13.43 -15.31
N GLU A 68 -3.64 -14.10 -15.37
CA GLU A 68 -4.41 -14.23 -16.62
C GLU A 68 -5.07 -12.92 -17.09
N SER A 69 -5.23 -11.95 -16.19
CA SER A 69 -5.83 -10.64 -16.46
C SER A 69 -4.78 -9.51 -16.48
N ASP A 70 -3.51 -9.81 -16.15
CA ASP A 70 -2.44 -8.83 -16.17
C ASP A 70 -2.02 -8.46 -17.60
N ASN A 71 -2.56 -7.35 -18.08
CA ASN A 71 -2.45 -6.91 -19.46
C ASN A 71 -1.82 -5.52 -19.60
N ASN A 72 -1.23 -4.98 -18.54
CA ASN A 72 -0.73 -3.61 -18.51
C ASN A 72 0.67 -3.50 -17.92
N PRO A 73 1.45 -2.48 -18.30
CA PRO A 73 2.82 -2.36 -17.84
C PRO A 73 2.94 -1.97 -16.37
N TRP A 74 1.86 -1.65 -15.65
CA TRP A 74 1.88 -1.39 -14.21
C TRP A 74 1.75 -2.65 -13.37
N ASN A 75 1.35 -3.77 -13.96
CA ASN A 75 1.09 -5.04 -13.29
C ASN A 75 0.12 -4.86 -12.09
N TYR A 76 -0.85 -3.95 -12.28
CA TYR A 76 -1.79 -3.53 -11.26
C TYR A 76 -3.09 -3.05 -11.89
N LYS A 77 -4.21 -3.35 -11.24
CA LYS A 77 -5.50 -2.69 -11.42
C LYS A 77 -6.11 -2.45 -10.03
N PHE A 78 -7.01 -1.48 -9.91
CA PHE A 78 -7.71 -1.21 -8.67
C PHE A 78 -8.71 -2.33 -8.36
N THR A 79 -8.42 -3.12 -7.33
CA THR A 79 -9.29 -4.19 -6.83
C THR A 79 -10.06 -3.79 -5.56
N TRP A 80 -9.81 -2.57 -5.09
CA TRP A 80 -10.42 -1.96 -3.92
C TRP A 80 -10.37 -0.43 -4.07
N ASN A 81 -10.83 0.31 -3.05
CA ASN A 81 -11.00 1.76 -3.14
C ASN A 81 -9.74 2.50 -3.67
N PRO A 82 -9.79 3.10 -4.88
CA PRO A 82 -8.65 3.76 -5.50
C PRO A 82 -8.07 4.89 -4.63
N ARG A 83 -8.92 5.58 -3.87
CA ARG A 83 -8.50 6.67 -2.99
C ARG A 83 -7.46 6.23 -1.99
N ASN A 84 -7.67 5.06 -1.39
CA ASN A 84 -6.75 4.53 -0.38
C ASN A 84 -5.42 4.07 -1.00
N VAL A 85 -5.43 3.69 -2.28
CA VAL A 85 -4.20 3.39 -3.02
C VAL A 85 -3.43 4.67 -3.34
N VAL A 86 -4.13 5.72 -3.82
CA VAL A 86 -3.49 7.00 -4.12
C VAL A 86 -2.85 7.63 -2.87
N LEU A 87 -3.54 7.55 -1.73
CA LEU A 87 -3.07 8.07 -0.45
C LEU A 87 -2.23 7.05 0.35
N ALA A 88 -1.86 5.91 -0.23
CA ALA A 88 -1.14 4.86 0.49
C ALA A 88 0.19 5.39 1.03
N GLY A 89 0.44 5.18 2.32
CA GLY A 89 1.64 5.64 3.01
C GLY A 89 1.57 7.09 3.52
N GLN A 90 0.53 7.86 3.20
CA GLN A 90 0.35 9.19 3.75
C GLN A 90 -0.18 9.16 5.19
N GLY A 91 0.03 10.27 5.91
CA GLY A 91 -0.42 10.47 7.29
C GLY A 91 0.65 10.25 8.36
N GLY A 92 1.93 10.18 7.99
CA GLY A 92 3.05 10.09 8.93
C GLY A 92 4.18 9.19 8.42
N ALA A 93 5.22 9.02 9.23
CA ALA A 93 6.26 8.04 8.95
C ALA A 93 5.75 6.63 9.26
N SER A 94 6.06 5.67 8.39
CA SER A 94 5.83 4.26 8.69
C SER A 94 6.74 3.83 9.83
N CYS A 95 6.19 3.19 10.87
CA CYS A 95 6.90 2.78 12.07
C CYS A 95 6.79 1.27 12.32
N PHE A 96 7.92 0.64 12.61
CA PHE A 96 8.03 -0.78 12.89
C PHE A 96 9.25 -1.09 13.76
N LEU A 97 9.37 -2.33 14.23
CA LEU A 97 10.48 -2.77 15.05
C LEU A 97 11.31 -3.80 14.27
N ARG A 98 12.63 -3.66 14.29
CA ARG A 98 13.54 -4.66 13.72
C ARG A 98 14.74 -4.84 14.64
N ASN A 99 14.92 -6.05 15.16
CA ASN A 99 15.96 -6.39 16.13
C ASN A 99 16.00 -5.40 17.31
N HIS A 100 14.87 -5.24 18.00
CA HIS A 100 14.66 -4.33 19.13
C HIS A 100 14.86 -2.85 18.83
N THR A 101 15.04 -2.47 17.57
CA THR A 101 15.28 -1.08 17.17
C THR A 101 14.08 -0.54 16.41
N TYR A 102 13.52 0.56 16.90
CA TYR A 102 12.48 1.29 16.19
C TYR A 102 13.03 1.82 14.87
N LYS A 103 12.28 1.61 13.80
CA LYS A 103 12.58 2.11 12.46
C LYS A 103 11.45 3.02 12.03
N TYR A 104 11.83 4.11 11.37
CA TYR A 104 10.93 5.10 10.83
C TYR A 104 11.26 5.28 9.35
N ILE A 105 10.25 5.27 8.49
CA ILE A 105 10.40 5.57 7.07
C ILE A 105 9.48 6.75 6.74
N PRO A 106 10.01 7.94 6.43
CA PRO A 106 9.16 9.05 6.00
C PRO A 106 8.52 8.74 4.65
N TYR A 107 7.36 9.34 4.37
CA TYR A 107 6.54 9.06 3.20
C TYR A 107 7.32 9.11 1.87
N ASN A 108 8.16 10.13 1.68
CA ASN A 108 9.00 10.33 0.50
C ASN A 108 10.15 9.32 0.32
N ARG A 109 10.30 8.36 1.23
CA ARG A 109 11.27 7.25 1.15
C ARG A 109 10.59 5.88 1.17
N LEU A 110 9.26 5.84 1.30
CA LEU A 110 8.52 4.62 1.60
C LEU A 110 8.65 3.58 0.48
N PHE A 111 8.46 4.00 -0.77
CA PHE A 111 8.46 3.11 -1.94
C PHE A 111 9.85 2.74 -2.42
N GLY A 112 10.92 3.29 -1.81
CA GLY A 112 12.32 2.94 -2.09
C GLY A 112 12.91 1.90 -1.13
N ARG A 113 12.23 1.56 -0.02
CA ARG A 113 12.70 0.57 0.96
C ARG A 113 11.75 -0.63 0.99
N LEU A 114 12.12 -1.66 0.24
CA LEU A 114 11.28 -2.80 -0.07
C LEU A 114 11.87 -4.09 0.50
N ASP A 115 11.00 -5.00 0.96
CA ASP A 115 11.34 -6.40 1.19
C ASP A 115 10.95 -7.19 -0.08
N GLU A 116 11.87 -8.00 -0.61
CA GLU A 116 11.63 -8.88 -1.77
C GLU A 116 11.04 -10.21 -1.29
N ILE A 117 9.98 -10.67 -1.95
CA ILE A 117 9.20 -11.84 -1.53
C ILE A 117 8.89 -12.67 -2.77
N SER A 118 9.22 -13.96 -2.75
CA SER A 118 8.86 -14.91 -3.79
C SER A 118 7.93 -15.98 -3.22
N ILE A 119 6.81 -16.22 -3.89
CA ILE A 119 5.87 -17.29 -3.52
C ILE A 119 5.87 -18.30 -4.66
N ASP A 120 6.17 -19.56 -4.33
CA ASP A 120 6.21 -20.64 -5.31
C ASP A 120 4.86 -20.77 -6.03
N GLY A 121 4.91 -20.90 -7.36
CA GLY A 121 3.73 -20.90 -8.23
C GLY A 121 3.09 -19.53 -8.51
N TYR A 122 3.41 -18.47 -7.75
CA TYR A 122 2.77 -17.14 -7.90
C TYR A 122 3.74 -16.01 -8.25
N GLY A 123 5.05 -16.30 -8.23
CA GLY A 123 6.12 -15.41 -8.69
C GLY A 123 6.59 -14.41 -7.63
N ASP A 124 7.21 -13.34 -8.12
CA ASP A 124 7.86 -12.34 -7.27
C ASP A 124 6.94 -11.18 -6.91
N PHE A 125 7.20 -10.62 -5.73
CA PHE A 125 6.53 -9.49 -5.12
C PHE A 125 7.56 -8.60 -4.41
N VAL A 126 7.16 -7.35 -4.23
CA VAL A 126 7.85 -6.39 -3.37
C VAL A 126 6.88 -5.88 -2.31
N GLY A 127 7.35 -5.82 -1.06
CA GLY A 127 6.59 -5.33 0.08
C GLY A 127 7.15 -4.00 0.57
N TYR A 128 6.32 -2.97 0.67
CA TYR A 128 6.67 -1.71 1.37
C TYR A 128 5.94 -1.65 2.72
N ALA A 129 6.51 -0.91 3.68
CA ALA A 129 5.95 -0.82 5.03
C ALA A 129 4.57 -0.14 5.07
N ASN A 130 3.64 -0.69 5.84
CA ASN A 130 2.39 0.00 6.19
C ASN A 130 2.65 1.05 7.28
N ARG A 131 1.63 1.85 7.63
CA ARG A 131 1.72 2.96 8.60
C ARG A 131 2.34 2.52 9.94
N ASP A 132 1.56 1.89 10.81
CA ASP A 132 2.04 1.47 12.12
C ASP A 132 1.95 -0.04 12.27
N SER A 133 3.09 -0.68 12.54
CA SER A 133 3.15 -2.11 12.89
C SER A 133 3.15 -2.34 14.40
N LEU A 134 3.35 -1.30 15.21
CA LEU A 134 3.60 -1.44 16.65
C LEU A 134 2.34 -1.70 17.47
N SER A 135 1.21 -1.12 17.06
CA SER A 135 -0.11 -1.31 17.69
C SER A 135 -0.56 -2.77 17.74
N TYR A 136 -0.03 -3.62 16.85
CA TYR A 136 -0.37 -5.03 16.78
C TYR A 136 0.25 -5.88 17.89
N ARG A 137 1.28 -5.39 18.59
CA ARG A 137 1.98 -6.19 19.59
C ARG A 137 1.09 -6.53 20.78
N GLU A 138 0.32 -5.56 21.27
CA GLU A 138 -0.64 -5.74 22.35
C GLU A 138 -1.82 -6.61 21.88
N THR A 139 -2.37 -6.32 20.70
CA THR A 139 -3.48 -7.10 20.11
C THR A 139 -3.13 -8.58 19.97
N TYR A 140 -1.86 -8.91 19.70
CA TYR A 140 -1.40 -10.27 19.46
C TYR A 140 -0.70 -10.92 20.67
N GLY A 141 -0.57 -10.23 21.81
CA GLY A 141 0.13 -10.75 23.00
C GLY A 141 1.60 -11.06 22.73
N ILE A 142 2.28 -10.20 21.96
CA ILE A 142 3.70 -10.29 21.57
C ILE A 142 4.42 -8.95 21.81
N GLU A 143 4.17 -8.32 22.94
CA GLU A 143 4.65 -6.98 23.35
C GLU A 143 6.17 -6.82 23.22
N ASP A 144 6.92 -7.85 23.63
CA ASP A 144 8.38 -7.89 23.69
C ASP A 144 9.05 -8.45 22.42
N ILE A 145 8.28 -8.61 21.32
CA ILE A 145 8.82 -9.18 20.09
C ILE A 145 10.00 -8.34 19.55
N PRO A 146 11.16 -8.95 19.23
CA PRO A 146 12.30 -8.25 18.63
C PRO A 146 12.00 -7.57 17.29
N THR A 147 11.21 -8.22 16.43
CA THR A 147 10.90 -7.74 15.08
C THR A 147 9.41 -7.87 14.81
N ILE A 148 8.77 -6.76 14.45
CA ILE A 148 7.40 -6.75 13.93
C ILE A 148 7.34 -5.84 12.71
N PHE A 149 6.78 -6.33 11.61
CA PHE A 149 6.66 -5.58 10.36
C PHE A 149 5.34 -5.90 9.66
N ARG A 150 4.60 -4.89 9.24
CA ARG A 150 3.45 -5.05 8.35
C ARG A 150 3.69 -4.28 7.07
N GLY A 151 3.31 -4.85 5.94
CA GLY A 151 3.54 -4.26 4.63
C GLY A 151 2.45 -4.54 3.61
N THR A 152 2.53 -3.81 2.50
CA THR A 152 1.65 -3.97 1.35
C THR A 152 2.44 -4.58 0.19
N LEU A 153 1.89 -5.61 -0.45
CA LEU A 153 2.48 -6.28 -1.60
C LEU A 153 2.13 -5.57 -2.91
N ARG A 154 3.12 -5.51 -3.80
CA ARG A 154 2.99 -5.12 -5.21
C ARG A 154 3.86 -6.00 -6.09
N ARG A 155 3.60 -5.99 -7.39
CA ARG A 155 4.51 -6.61 -8.37
C ARG A 155 5.80 -5.79 -8.52
N PRO A 156 6.94 -6.43 -8.84
CA PRO A 156 8.19 -5.74 -9.11
C PRO A 156 8.02 -4.60 -10.14
N GLY A 157 8.75 -3.51 -9.95
CA GLY A 157 8.67 -2.31 -10.79
C GLY A 157 7.56 -1.32 -10.41
N TYR A 158 6.46 -1.76 -9.77
CA TYR A 158 5.38 -0.86 -9.34
C TYR A 158 5.90 0.25 -8.43
N CYS A 159 6.59 -0.10 -7.34
CA CYS A 159 7.00 0.87 -6.33
C CYS A 159 7.98 1.91 -6.89
N LYS A 160 8.92 1.48 -7.74
CA LYS A 160 9.88 2.38 -8.42
C LYS A 160 9.18 3.40 -9.31
N ALA A 161 8.14 2.98 -10.03
CA ALA A 161 7.33 3.89 -10.85
C ALA A 161 6.44 4.80 -9.98
N TRP A 162 5.80 4.25 -8.95
CA TRP A 162 4.93 5.01 -8.05
C TRP A 162 5.68 6.12 -7.30
N ASP A 163 6.93 5.87 -6.91
CA ASP A 163 7.82 6.83 -6.25
C ASP A 163 8.02 8.13 -7.08
N VAL A 164 7.87 8.07 -8.40
CA VAL A 164 7.92 9.26 -9.28
C VAL A 164 6.74 10.20 -8.99
N PHE A 165 5.52 9.67 -8.78
CA PHE A 165 4.37 10.50 -8.41
C PHE A 165 4.53 11.14 -7.03
N ILE A 166 5.19 10.43 -6.12
CA ILE A 166 5.52 10.95 -4.79
C ILE A 166 6.55 12.06 -4.88
N GLU A 167 7.64 11.84 -5.63
CA GLU A 167 8.71 12.84 -5.80
C GLU A 167 8.21 14.11 -6.51
N LEU A 168 7.24 13.98 -7.43
CA LEU A 168 6.58 15.12 -8.05
C LEU A 168 5.57 15.83 -7.14
N GLY A 169 5.12 15.20 -6.05
CA GLY A 169 4.06 15.73 -5.18
C GLY A 169 2.64 15.54 -5.73
N MET A 170 2.47 14.71 -6.76
CA MET A 170 1.16 14.45 -7.41
C MET A 170 0.22 13.59 -6.57
N THR A 171 0.73 13.01 -5.49
CA THR A 171 -0.08 12.27 -4.51
C THR A 171 -0.58 13.16 -3.38
N ASP A 172 -0.14 14.43 -3.27
CA ASP A 172 -0.50 15.29 -2.15
C ASP A 172 -2.01 15.62 -2.14
N ASP A 173 -2.61 15.54 -0.95
CA ASP A 173 -4.02 15.75 -0.71
C ASP A 173 -4.30 16.87 0.30
N SER A 174 -3.27 17.60 0.70
CA SER A 174 -3.34 18.65 1.72
C SER A 174 -3.75 20.02 1.19
N TYR A 175 -3.76 20.20 -0.13
CA TYR A 175 -4.14 21.44 -0.80
C TYR A 175 -4.91 21.17 -2.10
N THR A 176 -5.62 22.19 -2.57
CA THR A 176 -6.37 22.17 -3.83
C THR A 176 -5.59 22.91 -4.91
N MET A 177 -5.71 22.46 -6.15
CA MET A 177 -5.20 23.18 -7.32
C MET A 177 -6.28 24.08 -7.90
N ASP A 178 -5.90 25.23 -8.43
CA ASP A 178 -6.81 26.12 -9.15
C ASP A 178 -7.11 25.58 -10.55
N HIS A 179 -8.34 25.82 -11.02
CA HIS A 179 -8.78 25.54 -12.39
C HIS A 179 -8.60 24.08 -12.85
N THR A 180 -8.81 23.12 -11.94
CA THR A 180 -8.67 21.68 -12.25
C THR A 180 -9.62 21.22 -13.36
N GLU A 181 -10.73 21.91 -13.56
CA GLU A 181 -11.74 21.62 -14.57
C GLU A 181 -11.21 21.80 -16.01
N ASN A 182 -10.10 22.53 -16.16
CA ASN A 182 -9.45 22.80 -17.44
C ASN A 182 -8.17 21.98 -17.65
N LEU A 183 -7.80 21.10 -16.71
CA LEU A 183 -6.58 20.31 -16.81
C LEU A 183 -6.75 19.15 -17.79
N THR A 184 -5.68 18.86 -18.51
CA THR A 184 -5.44 17.58 -19.19
C THR A 184 -4.38 16.81 -18.39
N PRO A 185 -4.21 15.48 -18.57
CA PRO A 185 -3.08 14.76 -17.99
C PRO A 185 -1.73 15.44 -18.28
N ARG A 186 -1.55 15.92 -19.51
CA ARG A 186 -0.35 16.64 -19.94
C ARG A 186 -0.12 17.92 -19.14
N THR A 187 -1.13 18.79 -19.03
CA THR A 187 -0.97 20.06 -18.32
C THR A 187 -0.83 19.85 -16.82
N PHE A 188 -1.53 18.86 -16.26
CA PHE A 188 -1.38 18.45 -14.86
C PHE A 188 0.05 18.03 -14.56
N LEU A 189 0.65 17.13 -15.36
CA LEU A 189 2.06 16.77 -15.20
C LEU A 189 2.97 18.01 -15.28
N ASN A 190 2.73 18.88 -16.25
CA ASN A 190 3.55 20.07 -16.45
C ASN A 190 3.50 21.05 -15.27
N SER A 191 2.42 21.07 -14.49
CA SER A 191 2.31 21.90 -13.28
C SER A 191 3.32 21.53 -12.19
N PHE A 192 3.84 20.30 -12.20
CA PHE A 192 4.86 19.83 -11.24
C PHE A 192 6.29 19.85 -11.81
N LEU A 193 6.43 20.15 -13.10
CA LEU A 193 7.74 20.19 -13.76
C LEU A 193 8.27 21.63 -13.85
N PRO A 194 9.60 21.83 -13.81
CA PRO A 194 10.18 23.16 -14.02
C PRO A 194 9.74 23.78 -15.35
N TYR A 195 9.45 25.08 -15.32
CA TYR A 195 9.13 25.83 -16.52
C TYR A 195 10.30 25.81 -17.52
N HIS A 196 9.98 25.60 -18.79
CA HIS A 196 10.95 25.68 -19.87
C HIS A 196 10.27 26.17 -21.14
N ALA A 197 10.82 27.21 -21.77
CA ALA A 197 10.17 27.90 -22.89
C ALA A 197 10.04 27.05 -24.17
N SER A 198 11.02 26.18 -24.43
CA SER A 198 11.14 25.46 -25.71
C SER A 198 11.13 23.93 -25.61
N ARG A 199 11.11 23.36 -24.40
CA ARG A 199 11.18 21.90 -24.23
C ARG A 199 9.79 21.31 -24.11
N SER A 200 9.59 20.17 -24.78
CA SER A 200 8.37 19.39 -24.61
C SER A 200 8.25 18.86 -23.19
N ILE A 201 7.01 18.55 -22.78
CA ILE A 201 6.70 18.01 -21.46
C ILE A 201 7.32 16.61 -21.29
N GLU A 202 7.34 15.81 -22.36
CA GLU A 202 8.00 14.50 -22.41
C GLU A 202 9.49 14.62 -22.11
N ASN A 203 10.18 15.62 -22.70
CA ASN A 203 11.60 15.82 -22.48
C ASN A 203 11.89 16.34 -21.05
N LYS A 204 11.06 17.27 -20.55
CA LYS A 204 11.13 17.72 -19.15
C LYS A 204 10.96 16.54 -18.18
N PHE A 205 10.00 15.66 -18.46
CA PHE A 205 9.74 14.48 -17.66
C PHE A 205 10.86 13.44 -17.74
N LYS A 206 11.44 13.21 -18.93
CA LYS A 206 12.63 12.34 -19.10
C LYS A 206 13.81 12.83 -18.26
N ASP A 207 14.05 14.15 -18.23
CA ASP A 207 15.09 14.71 -17.37
C ASP A 207 14.80 14.44 -15.88
N PHE A 208 13.54 14.60 -15.45
CA PHE A 208 13.11 14.31 -14.08
C PHE A 208 13.27 12.83 -13.71
N LEU A 209 12.96 11.92 -14.64
CA LEU A 209 13.13 10.47 -14.41
C LEU A 209 14.59 10.12 -14.16
N ARG A 210 15.53 10.80 -14.82
CA ARG A 210 16.97 10.47 -14.86
C ARG A 210 17.24 9.13 -15.57
N PRO A 211 18.50 8.86 -16.00
CA PRO A 211 18.81 7.63 -16.73
C PRO A 211 18.42 6.35 -15.99
N GLU A 212 18.48 6.34 -14.66
CA GLU A 212 18.27 5.14 -13.83
C GLU A 212 16.79 4.70 -13.75
N ARG A 213 15.85 5.57 -14.14
CA ARG A 213 14.40 5.27 -14.15
C ARG A 213 13.77 5.40 -15.53
N MET A 214 14.58 5.52 -16.59
CA MET A 214 14.09 5.72 -17.95
C MET A 214 13.20 4.56 -18.43
N GLU A 215 13.43 3.35 -17.93
CA GLU A 215 12.57 2.17 -18.16
C GLU A 215 11.11 2.38 -17.71
N SER A 216 10.86 3.28 -16.76
CA SER A 216 9.52 3.60 -16.28
C SER A 216 8.79 4.58 -17.20
N PHE A 217 9.47 5.23 -18.15
CA PHE A 217 8.85 6.23 -19.03
C PHE A 217 7.64 5.64 -19.80
N GLU A 218 7.78 4.42 -20.32
CA GLU A 218 6.68 3.76 -21.06
C GLU A 218 5.46 3.47 -20.17
N ARG A 219 5.64 3.27 -18.84
CA ARG A 219 4.53 3.11 -17.89
C ARG A 219 3.69 4.39 -17.79
N PHE A 220 4.32 5.55 -17.75
CA PHE A 220 3.63 6.85 -17.69
C PHE A 220 3.01 7.23 -19.03
N LYS A 221 3.69 6.91 -20.13
CA LYS A 221 3.12 7.06 -21.46
C LYS A 221 1.87 6.21 -21.64
N TRP A 222 1.91 4.94 -21.22
CA TRP A 222 0.76 4.04 -21.27
C TRP A 222 -0.43 4.53 -20.42
N LEU A 223 -0.17 5.16 -19.26
CA LEU A 223 -1.22 5.82 -18.47
C LEU A 223 -1.90 7.00 -19.19
N GLY A 224 -1.34 7.46 -20.31
CA GLY A 224 -1.83 8.65 -20.99
C GLY A 224 -1.46 9.93 -20.26
N LEU A 225 -0.35 9.96 -19.52
CA LEU A 225 0.08 11.14 -18.77
C LEU A 225 0.50 12.32 -19.68
N PHE A 226 0.63 12.07 -20.98
CA PHE A 226 0.93 13.08 -22.00
C PHE A 226 -0.25 13.36 -22.92
N GLU A 227 -1.45 12.87 -22.61
CA GLU A 227 -2.63 13.15 -23.41
C GLU A 227 -3.17 14.56 -23.14
N ASP A 228 -3.77 15.14 -24.18
CA ASP A 228 -4.38 16.47 -24.18
C ASP A 228 -5.91 16.42 -24.01
N GLU A 229 -6.47 15.24 -23.75
CA GLU A 229 -7.89 15.10 -23.45
C GLU A 229 -8.23 15.73 -22.08
N PRO A 230 -9.25 16.59 -21.98
CA PRO A 230 -9.63 17.22 -20.72
C PRO A 230 -10.09 16.23 -19.64
N LEU A 231 -9.69 16.49 -18.40
CA LEU A 231 -10.16 15.77 -17.22
C LEU A 231 -11.50 16.33 -16.76
N VAL A 232 -12.58 15.68 -17.18
CA VAL A 232 -13.95 16.11 -16.85
C VAL A 232 -14.31 15.76 -15.39
N GLY A 233 -14.99 16.68 -14.71
CA GLY A 233 -15.63 16.43 -13.40
C GLY A 233 -14.74 16.69 -12.19
N LEU A 234 -13.69 17.51 -12.33
CA LEU A 234 -12.79 17.90 -11.25
C LEU A 234 -12.82 19.41 -11.06
N GLU A 235 -13.47 19.92 -10.01
CA GLU A 235 -13.46 21.34 -9.66
C GLU A 235 -12.77 21.52 -8.31
N ASN A 236 -11.78 22.43 -8.22
CA ASN A 236 -10.96 22.68 -7.02
C ASN A 236 -10.40 21.39 -6.39
N ALA A 237 -9.94 20.45 -7.23
CA ALA A 237 -9.46 19.16 -6.78
C ALA A 237 -8.02 19.24 -6.23
N SER A 238 -7.67 18.36 -5.29
CA SER A 238 -6.28 18.16 -4.86
C SER A 238 -5.45 17.45 -5.94
N PRO A 239 -4.10 17.55 -5.92
CA PRO A 239 -3.25 16.75 -6.80
C PRO A 239 -3.59 15.27 -6.76
N ALA A 240 -3.81 14.71 -5.57
CA ALA A 240 -4.20 13.31 -5.39
C ALA A 240 -5.52 12.97 -6.08
N GLN A 241 -6.51 13.86 -6.02
CA GLN A 241 -7.81 13.64 -6.68
C GLN A 241 -7.68 13.67 -8.21
N VAL A 242 -6.89 14.61 -8.74
CA VAL A 242 -6.60 14.69 -10.18
C VAL A 242 -5.85 13.45 -10.66
N LEU A 243 -4.80 13.03 -9.92
CA LEU A 243 -4.06 11.80 -10.21
C LEU A 243 -4.98 10.57 -10.14
N GLN A 244 -5.84 10.48 -9.13
CA GLN A 244 -6.80 9.38 -9.02
C GLN A 244 -7.69 9.27 -10.26
N LYS A 245 -8.18 10.39 -10.80
CA LYS A 245 -9.01 10.38 -12.01
C LYS A 245 -8.24 9.77 -13.20
N ILE A 246 -7.01 10.21 -13.44
CA ILE A 246 -6.14 9.67 -14.50
C ILE A 246 -5.94 8.15 -14.33
N LEU A 247 -5.64 7.72 -13.10
CA LEU A 247 -5.37 6.32 -12.82
C LEU A 247 -6.62 5.45 -12.97
N VAL A 248 -7.78 5.89 -12.48
CA VAL A 248 -9.04 5.12 -12.53
C VAL A 248 -9.45 4.86 -13.98
N ASP A 249 -9.24 5.82 -14.88
CA ASP A 249 -9.58 5.67 -16.30
C ASP A 249 -8.71 4.61 -17.02
N LYS A 250 -7.56 4.21 -16.44
CA LYS A 250 -6.63 3.23 -17.04
C LYS A 250 -6.46 1.93 -16.26
N LEU A 251 -6.59 1.99 -14.95
CA LEU A 251 -6.26 0.90 -14.03
C LEU A 251 -7.50 0.29 -13.38
N SER A 252 -8.71 0.60 -13.83
CA SER A 252 -9.92 -0.10 -13.36
C SER A 252 -10.00 -1.50 -13.97
N LEU A 253 -10.54 -2.46 -13.23
CA LEU A 253 -10.85 -3.79 -13.75
C LEU A 253 -11.85 -3.69 -14.91
N GLU A 254 -11.60 -4.46 -15.96
CA GLU A 254 -12.50 -4.65 -17.09
C GLU A 254 -13.46 -5.82 -16.83
N ASP A 255 -14.51 -5.94 -17.63
CA ASP A 255 -15.43 -7.07 -17.52
C ASP A 255 -14.70 -8.39 -17.82
N GLY A 256 -14.82 -9.37 -16.93
CA GLY A 256 -14.12 -10.64 -17.00
C GLY A 256 -12.69 -10.63 -16.45
N ASP A 257 -12.14 -9.48 -16.03
CA ASP A 257 -10.89 -9.47 -15.26
C ASP A 257 -11.06 -10.21 -13.93
N LYS A 258 -10.00 -10.89 -13.51
CA LYS A 258 -9.89 -11.48 -12.19
C LYS A 258 -8.86 -10.73 -11.36
N ASP A 259 -9.24 -10.44 -10.13
CA ASP A 259 -8.28 -10.02 -9.11
C ASP A 259 -7.62 -11.22 -8.46
N MET A 260 -6.58 -10.93 -7.69
CA MET A 260 -5.80 -11.89 -6.91
C MET A 260 -5.48 -11.25 -5.56
N LEU A 261 -5.77 -11.97 -4.48
CA LEU A 261 -5.46 -11.53 -3.13
C LEU A 261 -4.27 -12.31 -2.61
N VAL A 262 -3.13 -11.64 -2.42
CA VAL A 262 -1.94 -12.29 -1.86
C VAL A 262 -1.77 -11.86 -0.40
N MET A 263 -1.61 -12.82 0.49
CA MET A 263 -1.26 -12.60 1.89
C MET A 263 -0.14 -13.56 2.28
N ILE A 264 0.87 -13.07 3.00
CA ILE A 264 1.98 -13.87 3.51
C ILE A 264 2.36 -13.41 4.92
N HIS A 265 2.55 -14.39 5.80
CA HIS A 265 3.09 -14.22 7.13
C HIS A 265 4.40 -14.99 7.26
N GLU A 266 5.42 -14.32 7.79
CA GLU A 266 6.71 -14.92 8.14
C GLU A 266 6.89 -14.82 9.65
N PHE A 267 7.11 -15.97 10.29
CA PHE A 267 7.39 -16.08 11.71
C PHE A 267 8.76 -16.67 11.93
N GLU A 268 9.57 -16.02 12.75
CA GLU A 268 10.70 -16.66 13.42
C GLU A 268 10.35 -16.84 14.89
N TYR A 269 10.72 -17.98 15.47
CA TYR A 269 10.43 -18.29 16.86
C TYR A 269 11.47 -19.25 17.44
N GLU A 270 11.53 -19.27 18.77
CA GLU A 270 12.37 -20.18 19.55
C GLU A 270 11.48 -21.25 20.20
N LEU A 271 11.88 -22.51 20.11
CA LEU A 271 11.20 -23.64 20.76
C LEU A 271 12.26 -24.64 21.20
N HIS A 272 12.33 -24.93 22.51
CA HIS A 272 13.37 -25.79 23.10
C HIS A 272 14.81 -25.37 22.71
N ASP A 273 15.10 -24.07 22.80
CA ASP A 273 16.38 -23.45 22.42
C ASP A 273 16.77 -23.58 20.93
N GLU A 274 15.86 -24.08 20.08
CA GLU A 274 16.04 -24.12 18.62
C GLU A 274 15.31 -22.96 17.94
N LYS A 275 16.01 -22.29 17.02
CA LYS A 275 15.40 -21.29 16.14
C LYS A 275 14.68 -21.98 14.99
N ARG A 276 13.43 -21.58 14.76
CA ARG A 276 12.56 -22.14 13.72
C ARG A 276 11.88 -21.01 12.95
N MET A 277 11.45 -21.34 11.74
CA MET A 277 10.76 -20.41 10.85
C MET A 277 9.50 -21.07 10.29
N ILE A 278 8.42 -20.29 10.20
CA ILE A 278 7.18 -20.67 9.52
C ILE A 278 6.84 -19.56 8.54
N THR A 279 6.59 -19.95 7.29
CA THR A 279 5.99 -19.08 6.29
C THR A 279 4.61 -19.62 5.95
N SER A 280 3.59 -18.78 6.03
CA SER A 280 2.21 -19.11 5.67
C SER A 280 1.71 -18.11 4.65
N HIS A 281 1.16 -18.59 3.54
CA HIS A 281 0.61 -17.72 2.51
C HIS A 281 -0.77 -18.19 2.06
N MET A 282 -1.53 -17.24 1.52
CA MET A 282 -2.82 -17.42 0.86
C MET A 282 -2.78 -16.60 -0.43
N VAL A 283 -3.17 -17.21 -1.54
CA VAL A 283 -3.32 -16.57 -2.85
C VAL A 283 -4.66 -16.97 -3.44
#